data_AF-A0A183HNY8-F1
#
_entry.id   AF-A0A183HNY8-F1
#
_cell.length_a   1.000
_cell.length_b   1.000
_cell.length_c   1.000
_cell.angle_alpha   90.00
_cell.angle_beta   90.00
_cell.angle_gamma   90.00
#
_symmetry.space_group_name_H-M   'P 1'
#
loop_
_entity.id
_entity.type
_entity.pdbx_description
1 polymer ?
#
loop_
_entity_poly.entity_id
_entity_poly.type
_entity_poly.pdbx_seq_one_letter_code
_entity_poly.pdbx_strand_id
1 'polypeptide(L)'
;MEETIAVTSPVIPLSSREFLSTLCTSCYFLLNVWANGSPVLTATNGTVILEKRDRLNLRVVNPDKNVTSIFVSMFLSITAELRPVIDSGTLRTLVQLLDTNVVMESGAFPPSWSFFVQDLIKGMITEMMWPEMRKQIEELTYSEGIPLATSCGIDPQNTEILIGEGRLGFSTILNLHSLESEQCLKDLKSALPNTAKLFPK
;
A
#
# COMPACT_ATOMS: atom_id res chain seq x y z
N MET A 1 4.20 -32.90 -30.57
CA MET A 1 3.04 -32.54 -31.41
C MET A 1 2.22 -31.57 -30.57
N GLU A 2 2.41 -30.27 -30.77
CA GLU A 2 1.60 -29.24 -30.11
C GLU A 2 0.22 -29.28 -30.77
N GLU A 3 -0.77 -29.83 -30.08
CA GLU A 3 -2.16 -29.66 -30.51
C GLU A 3 -2.56 -28.20 -30.26
N THR A 4 -2.51 -27.40 -31.32
CA THR A 4 -3.15 -26.09 -31.35
C THR A 4 -4.67 -26.31 -31.32
N ILE A 5 -5.24 -26.30 -30.11
CA ILE A 5 -6.70 -26.29 -29.93
C ILE A 5 -7.23 -25.08 -30.70
N ALA A 6 -7.94 -25.31 -31.80
CA ALA A 6 -8.53 -24.24 -32.56
C ALA A 6 -9.60 -23.56 -31.70
N VAL A 7 -9.29 -22.38 -31.16
CA VAL A 7 -10.21 -21.56 -30.37
C VAL A 7 -11.19 -20.85 -31.32
N THR A 8 -11.98 -21.62 -32.06
CA THR A 8 -13.02 -21.15 -32.98
C THR A 8 -14.40 -21.54 -32.45
N SER A 9 -14.70 -21.20 -31.20
CA SER A 9 -16.04 -21.40 -30.63
C SER A 9 -16.88 -20.13 -30.77
N PRO A 10 -17.99 -20.12 -31.54
CA PRO A 10 -18.88 -18.95 -31.71
C PRO A 10 -19.46 -18.42 -30.39
N VAL A 11 -19.38 -19.19 -29.31
CA VAL A 11 -19.90 -18.86 -27.96
C VAL A 11 -18.89 -18.01 -27.16
N ILE A 12 -17.60 -18.06 -27.49
CA ILE A 12 -16.56 -17.35 -26.74
C ILE A 12 -16.39 -15.94 -27.32
N PRO A 13 -16.52 -14.86 -26.51
CA PRO A 13 -16.26 -13.48 -26.94
C PRO A 13 -14.87 -13.34 -27.56
N LEU A 14 -14.71 -12.45 -28.54
CA LEU A 14 -13.45 -12.28 -29.27
C LEU A 14 -12.25 -12.04 -28.32
N SER A 15 -12.43 -11.20 -27.31
CA SER A 15 -11.45 -10.92 -26.26
C SER A 15 -11.00 -12.17 -25.48
N SER A 16 -11.92 -13.07 -25.16
CA SER A 16 -11.60 -14.33 -24.47
C SER A 16 -10.91 -15.34 -25.38
N ARG A 17 -11.13 -15.30 -26.70
CA ARG A 17 -10.41 -16.16 -27.67
C ARG A 17 -8.95 -15.74 -27.82
N GLU A 18 -8.72 -14.44 -27.98
CA GLU A 18 -7.38 -13.87 -28.00
C GLU A 18 -6.60 -14.24 -26.72
N PHE A 19 -7.26 -14.17 -25.56
CA PHE A 19 -6.71 -14.63 -24.29
C PHE A 19 -6.29 -16.11 -24.31
N LEU A 20 -7.20 -17.04 -24.62
CA LEU A 20 -6.90 -18.47 -24.62
C LEU A 20 -5.78 -18.83 -25.62
N SER A 21 -5.70 -18.12 -26.74
CA SER A 21 -4.64 -18.30 -27.75
C SER A 21 -3.25 -17.83 -27.30
N THR A 22 -3.19 -16.99 -26.26
CA THR A 22 -1.93 -16.47 -25.70
C THR A 22 -1.38 -17.39 -24.60
N LEU A 23 -2.19 -18.30 -24.06
CA LEU A 23 -1.78 -19.23 -23.02
C LEU A 23 -0.80 -20.28 -23.55
N CYS A 24 0.29 -20.47 -22.82
CA CYS A 24 1.35 -21.41 -23.10
C CYS A 24 1.80 -22.07 -21.79
N THR A 25 2.53 -23.19 -21.87
CA THR A 25 3.01 -23.92 -20.69
C THR A 25 4.02 -23.12 -19.86
N SER A 26 4.72 -22.18 -20.46
CA SER A 26 5.74 -21.29 -19.85
C SER A 26 5.20 -19.89 -19.48
N CYS A 27 3.91 -19.62 -19.73
CA CYS A 27 3.32 -18.30 -19.55
C CYS A 27 3.10 -17.99 -18.06
N TYR A 28 3.28 -16.73 -17.67
CA TYR A 28 3.03 -16.27 -16.30
C TYR A 28 2.15 -15.02 -16.25
N PHE A 29 1.50 -14.84 -15.11
CA PHE A 29 0.71 -13.65 -14.82
C PHE A 29 1.58 -12.59 -14.15
N LEU A 30 1.53 -11.37 -14.66
CA LEU A 30 2.17 -10.20 -14.10
C LEU A 30 1.10 -9.24 -13.59
N LEU A 31 1.03 -9.07 -12.27
CA LEU A 31 0.18 -8.10 -11.61
C LEU A 31 0.96 -6.80 -11.42
N ASN A 32 0.44 -5.70 -11.97
CA ASN A 32 1.02 -4.37 -11.80
C ASN A 32 0.06 -3.48 -11.02
N VAL A 33 0.56 -2.86 -9.95
CA VAL A 33 -0.18 -1.88 -9.13
C VAL A 33 0.29 -0.48 -9.49
N TRP A 34 -0.66 0.39 -9.84
CA TRP A 34 -0.42 1.77 -10.21
C TRP A 34 -1.06 2.70 -9.20
N ALA A 35 -0.24 3.55 -8.58
CA ALA A 35 -0.71 4.57 -7.66
C ALA A 35 -1.71 5.50 -8.36
N ASN A 36 -2.94 5.57 -7.88
CA ASN A 36 -3.95 6.52 -8.39
C ASN A 36 -4.17 7.66 -7.39
N GLY A 37 -3.39 8.72 -7.52
CA GLY A 37 -3.41 9.86 -6.58
C GLY A 37 -2.79 9.55 -5.22
N SER A 38 -2.86 10.51 -4.30
CA SER A 38 -2.36 10.39 -2.93
C SER A 38 -3.37 9.65 -2.02
N PRO A 39 -2.92 8.98 -0.95
CA PRO A 39 -3.82 8.47 0.07
C PRO A 39 -4.57 9.61 0.76
N VAL A 40 -5.81 9.34 1.18
CA VAL A 40 -6.60 10.24 2.03
C VAL A 40 -6.39 9.82 3.48
N LEU A 41 -6.07 10.77 4.34
CA LEU A 41 -5.91 10.56 5.77
C LEU A 41 -7.04 11.27 6.52
N THR A 42 -7.75 10.53 7.36
CA THR A 42 -8.86 11.04 8.17
C THR A 42 -8.59 10.72 9.63
N ALA A 43 -8.43 11.75 10.47
CA ALA A 43 -8.38 11.56 11.91
C ALA A 43 -9.80 11.23 12.43
N THR A 44 -9.91 10.14 13.18
CA THR A 44 -11.14 9.68 13.82
C THR A 44 -10.96 9.74 15.34
N ASN A 45 -11.94 9.27 16.11
CA ASN A 45 -11.81 9.21 17.56
C ASN A 45 -10.76 8.17 18.02
N GLY A 46 -9.52 8.62 18.21
CA GLY A 46 -8.42 7.82 18.76
C GLY A 46 -7.49 7.15 17.75
N THR A 47 -7.80 7.18 16.44
CA THR A 47 -6.94 6.61 15.39
C THR A 47 -7.00 7.44 14.10
N VAL A 48 -6.04 7.23 13.20
CA VAL A 48 -6.04 7.85 11.87
C VAL A 48 -6.33 6.79 10.82
N ILE A 49 -7.35 7.01 10.00
CA ILE A 49 -7.70 6.10 8.91
C ILE A 49 -7.02 6.58 7.63
N LEU A 50 -6.32 5.66 6.97
CA LEU A 50 -5.72 5.82 5.66
C LEU A 50 -6.58 5.09 4.63
N GLU A 51 -7.02 5.81 3.61
CA GLU A 51 -7.72 5.26 2.46
C GLU A 51 -6.90 5.48 1.19
N LYS A 52 -6.61 4.40 0.46
CA LYS A 52 -5.91 4.46 -0.83
C LYS A 52 -6.73 3.77 -1.90
N ARG A 53 -6.88 4.45 -3.03
CA ARG A 53 -7.44 3.87 -4.25
C ARG A 53 -6.35 3.77 -5.30
N ASP A 54 -6.19 2.59 -5.89
CA ASP A 54 -5.18 2.28 -6.89
C ASP A 54 -5.77 1.54 -8.08
N ARG A 55 -5.00 1.49 -9.17
CA ARG A 55 -5.35 0.70 -10.36
C ARG A 55 -4.49 -0.54 -10.42
N LEU A 56 -5.13 -1.68 -10.65
CA LEU A 56 -4.47 -2.96 -10.86
C LEU A 56 -4.61 -3.36 -12.32
N ASN A 57 -3.50 -3.78 -12.92
CA ASN A 57 -3.48 -4.33 -14.25
C ASN A 57 -2.89 -5.74 -14.21
N LEU A 58 -3.68 -6.72 -14.62
CA LEU A 58 -3.23 -8.10 -14.79
C LEU A 58 -2.86 -8.34 -16.26
N ARG A 59 -1.62 -8.78 -16.49
CA ARG A 59 -1.09 -9.12 -17.82
C ARG A 59 -0.67 -10.58 -17.83
N VAL A 60 -0.83 -11.26 -18.97
CA VAL A 60 -0.15 -12.54 -19.22
C VAL A 60 1.06 -12.23 -20.08
N VAL A 61 2.21 -12.78 -19.68
CA VAL A 61 3.45 -12.65 -20.41
C VAL A 61 3.78 -14.02 -21.00
N ASN A 62 3.91 -14.07 -22.33
CA ASN A 62 4.44 -15.22 -23.05
C ASN A 62 5.94 -14.98 -23.30
N PRO A 63 6.85 -15.69 -22.60
CA PRO A 63 8.28 -15.47 -22.73
C PRO A 63 8.81 -15.88 -24.11
N ASP A 64 8.18 -16.85 -24.77
CA ASP A 64 8.63 -17.41 -26.04
C ASP A 64 8.30 -16.50 -27.24
N LYS A 65 7.22 -15.73 -27.15
CA LYS A 65 6.75 -14.84 -28.23
C LYS A 65 6.93 -13.36 -27.94
N ASN A 66 7.36 -12.98 -26.73
CA ASN A 66 7.46 -11.59 -26.27
C ASN A 66 6.17 -10.77 -26.48
N VAL A 67 5.02 -11.44 -26.44
CA VAL A 67 3.70 -10.81 -26.55
C VAL A 67 3.18 -10.56 -25.14
N THR A 68 2.75 -9.33 -24.89
CA THR A 68 2.02 -8.95 -23.69
C THR A 68 0.64 -8.48 -24.10
N SER A 69 -0.39 -8.94 -23.40
CA SER A 69 -1.73 -8.40 -23.55
C SER A 69 -2.27 -8.04 -22.18
N ILE A 70 -2.97 -6.90 -22.10
CA ILE A 70 -3.56 -6.40 -20.86
C ILE A 70 -4.95 -7.01 -20.77
N PHE A 71 -5.15 -7.86 -19.78
CA PHE A 71 -6.35 -8.69 -19.72
C PHE A 71 -7.39 -8.18 -18.75
N VAL A 72 -6.98 -7.49 -17.68
CA VAL A 72 -7.92 -7.00 -16.68
C VAL A 72 -7.45 -5.69 -16.06
N SER A 73 -8.36 -4.72 -16.02
CA SER A 73 -8.27 -3.48 -15.24
C SER A 73 -9.17 -3.60 -14.03
N MET A 74 -8.63 -3.32 -12.85
CA MET A 74 -9.38 -3.31 -11.60
C MET A 74 -9.04 -2.08 -10.77
N PHE A 75 -9.96 -1.70 -9.89
CA PHE A 75 -9.69 -0.77 -8.81
C PHE A 75 -9.44 -1.53 -7.52
N LEU A 76 -8.35 -1.17 -6.86
CA LEU A 76 -8.02 -1.57 -5.50
C LEU A 76 -8.41 -0.44 -4.57
N SER A 77 -9.16 -0.74 -3.52
CA SER A 77 -9.34 0.16 -2.37
C SER A 77 -8.76 -0.51 -1.15
N ILE A 78 -7.80 0.14 -0.50
CA ILE A 78 -7.20 -0.27 0.76
C ILE A 78 -7.63 0.73 1.82
N THR A 79 -8.13 0.21 2.94
CA THR A 79 -8.37 0.98 4.15
C THR A 79 -7.50 0.43 5.27
N ALA A 80 -6.67 1.27 5.86
CA ALA A 80 -5.78 0.91 6.95
C ALA A 80 -5.92 1.89 8.11
N GLU A 81 -5.69 1.41 9.32
CA GLU A 81 -5.62 2.20 10.54
C GLU A 81 -4.16 2.47 10.89
N LEU A 82 -3.86 3.74 11.13
CA LEU A 82 -2.59 4.22 11.66
C LEU A 82 -2.80 4.56 13.14
N ARG A 83 -2.02 3.90 14.00
CA ARG A 83 -2.04 4.13 15.45
C ARG A 83 -0.71 4.73 15.89
N PRO A 84 -0.59 6.06 15.94
CA PRO A 84 0.60 6.70 16.46
C PRO A 84 0.61 6.62 17.99
N VAL A 85 1.77 6.31 18.56
CA VAL A 85 2.02 6.18 20.00
C VAL A 85 3.37 6.81 20.32
N ILE A 86 3.50 7.32 21.54
CA ILE A 86 4.79 7.82 22.04
C ILE A 86 5.32 6.78 23.00
N ASP A 87 6.50 6.26 22.68
CA ASP A 87 7.19 5.28 23.49
C ASP A 87 8.61 5.79 23.75
N SER A 88 8.91 6.05 25.02
CA SER A 88 10.25 6.41 25.48
C SER A 88 10.85 7.62 24.73
N GLY A 89 9.99 8.58 24.36
CA GLY A 89 10.37 9.78 23.62
C GLY A 89 10.56 9.60 22.12
N THR A 90 10.08 8.49 21.56
CA THR A 90 10.01 8.24 20.12
C THR A 90 8.55 8.12 19.70
N LEU A 91 8.17 8.87 18.66
CA LEU A 91 6.90 8.70 17.98
C LEU A 91 6.97 7.45 17.11
N ARG A 92 6.17 6.45 17.44
CA ARG A 92 6.04 5.21 16.68
C ARG A 92 4.63 5.12 16.09
N THR A 93 4.48 4.68 14.84
CA THR A 93 3.17 4.49 14.21
C THR A 93 3.01 3.05 13.77
N LEU A 94 2.01 2.37 14.34
CA LEU A 94 1.57 1.04 13.92
C LEU A 94 0.60 1.14 12.75
N VAL A 95 0.61 0.12 11.88
CA VAL A 95 -0.26 0.09 10.70
C VAL A 95 -1.05 -1.22 10.68
N GLN A 96 -2.37 -1.12 10.62
CA GLN A 96 -3.27 -2.27 10.58
C GLN A 96 -4.20 -2.20 9.37
N LEU A 97 -4.27 -3.27 8.57
CA LEU A 97 -5.24 -3.36 7.49
C LEU A 97 -6.64 -3.55 8.07
N LEU A 98 -7.60 -2.74 7.63
CA LEU A 98 -9.01 -2.86 8.01
C LEU A 98 -9.83 -3.53 6.92
N ASP A 99 -9.67 -3.04 5.68
CA ASP A 99 -10.39 -3.57 4.53
C ASP A 99 -9.55 -3.52 3.25
N THR A 100 -9.88 -4.43 2.35
CA THR A 100 -9.33 -4.48 1.00
C THR A 100 -10.44 -4.89 0.05
N ASN A 101 -10.70 -4.04 -0.92
CA ASN A 101 -11.70 -4.28 -1.95
C ASN A 101 -11.06 -4.23 -3.33
N VAL A 102 -11.39 -5.20 -4.16
CA VAL A 102 -10.91 -5.31 -5.54
C VAL A 102 -12.12 -5.44 -6.44
N VAL A 103 -12.29 -4.48 -7.35
CA VAL A 103 -13.43 -4.42 -8.27
C VAL A 103 -12.92 -4.39 -9.70
N MET A 104 -13.31 -5.37 -10.50
CA MET A 104 -13.01 -5.45 -11.92
C MET A 104 -13.83 -4.42 -12.68
N GLU A 105 -13.15 -3.57 -13.44
CA GLU A 105 -13.79 -2.58 -14.32
C GLU A 105 -13.99 -3.18 -15.71
N SER A 106 -12.95 -3.79 -16.27
CA SER A 106 -12.99 -4.45 -17.56
C SER A 106 -12.05 -5.64 -17.58
N GLY A 107 -12.45 -6.72 -18.25
CA GLY A 107 -11.69 -7.95 -18.32
C GLY A 107 -11.96 -8.73 -19.61
N ALA A 108 -10.92 -9.40 -20.12
CA ALA A 108 -11.02 -10.35 -21.22
C ALA A 108 -11.54 -11.73 -20.76
N PHE A 109 -11.68 -11.94 -19.45
CA PHE A 109 -12.24 -13.16 -18.87
C PHE A 109 -13.76 -13.23 -19.09
N PRO A 110 -14.32 -14.46 -19.17
CA PRO A 110 -15.77 -14.64 -19.10
C PRO A 110 -16.35 -13.92 -17.86
N PRO A 111 -17.52 -13.26 -17.96
CA PRO A 111 -18.11 -12.53 -16.84
C PRO A 111 -18.30 -13.37 -15.57
N SER A 112 -18.56 -14.67 -15.72
CA SER A 112 -18.70 -15.62 -14.61
C SER A 112 -17.42 -15.82 -13.80
N TRP A 113 -16.24 -15.48 -14.34
CA TRP A 113 -14.95 -15.63 -13.67
C TRP A 113 -14.52 -14.36 -12.94
N SER A 114 -15.26 -13.26 -13.08
CA SER A 114 -14.93 -11.96 -12.47
C SER A 114 -14.72 -12.06 -10.96
N PHE A 115 -15.64 -12.71 -10.26
CA PHE A 115 -15.56 -12.93 -8.81
C PHE A 115 -14.31 -13.73 -8.41
N PHE A 116 -14.01 -14.81 -9.13
CA PHE A 116 -12.85 -15.65 -8.84
C PHE A 116 -11.54 -14.88 -9.00
N VAL A 117 -11.39 -14.11 -10.08
CA VAL A 117 -10.18 -13.33 -10.34
C VAL A 117 -10.01 -12.21 -9.31
N GLN A 118 -11.10 -11.54 -8.93
CA GLN A 118 -11.06 -10.52 -7.87
C GLN A 118 -10.65 -11.12 -6.53
N ASP A 119 -11.20 -12.28 -6.16
CA ASP A 119 -10.89 -12.96 -4.89
C ASP A 119 -9.44 -13.44 -4.83
N LEU A 120 -8.94 -14.01 -5.93
CA LEU A 120 -7.53 -14.40 -6.06
C LEU A 120 -6.60 -13.20 -5.83
N ILE A 121 -6.87 -12.08 -6.48
CA ILE A 121 -6.04 -10.88 -6.36
C ILE A 121 -6.17 -10.26 -4.97
N LYS A 122 -7.36 -10.25 -4.40
CA LYS A 122 -7.57 -9.83 -3.01
C LYS A 122 -6.70 -10.68 -2.07
N GLY A 123 -6.73 -12.00 -2.21
CA GLY A 123 -5.89 -12.93 -1.44
C GLY A 123 -4.40 -12.64 -1.61
N MET A 124 -3.92 -12.48 -2.84
CA MET A 124 -2.52 -12.11 -3.11
C MET A 124 -2.10 -10.80 -2.41
N ILE A 125 -2.97 -9.79 -2.45
CA ILE A 125 -2.71 -8.51 -1.79
C ILE A 125 -2.69 -8.67 -0.27
N THR A 126 -3.69 -9.33 0.31
CA THR A 126 -3.81 -9.45 1.77
C THR A 126 -2.78 -10.37 2.40
N GLU A 127 -2.39 -11.44 1.71
CA GLU A 127 -1.51 -12.49 2.26
C GLU A 127 -0.03 -12.29 1.90
N MET A 128 0.28 -11.64 0.78
CA MET A 128 1.67 -11.48 0.32
C MET A 128 2.10 -10.02 0.29
N MET A 129 1.36 -9.16 -0.43
CA MET A 129 1.82 -7.78 -0.66
C MET A 129 1.70 -6.91 0.59
N TRP A 130 0.57 -6.98 1.30
CA TRP A 130 0.31 -6.17 2.48
C TRP A 130 1.30 -6.46 3.62
N PRO A 131 1.60 -7.72 3.99
CA PRO A 131 2.60 -8.00 5.02
C PRO A 131 3.97 -7.39 4.71
N GLU A 132 4.41 -7.46 3.45
CA GLU A 132 5.70 -6.86 3.05
C GLU A 132 5.64 -5.34 3.09
N MET A 133 4.59 -4.71 2.55
CA MET A 133 4.42 -3.25 2.63
C MET A 133 4.34 -2.78 4.09
N ARG A 134 3.56 -3.47 4.92
CA ARG A 134 3.43 -3.20 6.35
C ARG A 134 4.78 -3.27 7.03
N LYS A 135 5.56 -4.32 6.78
CA LYS A 135 6.91 -4.48 7.34
C LYS A 135 7.81 -3.31 6.98
N GLN A 136 7.84 -2.89 5.72
CA GLN A 136 8.65 -1.74 5.27
C GLN A 136 8.20 -0.42 5.91
N ILE A 137 6.88 -0.21 6.03
CA ILE A 137 6.34 0.99 6.69
C ILE A 137 6.67 0.96 8.17
N GLU A 138 6.38 -0.14 8.87
CA GLU A 138 6.64 -0.29 10.31
C GLU A 138 8.13 -0.29 10.63
N GLU A 139 9.02 -0.72 9.75
CA GLU A 139 10.46 -0.57 9.96
C GLU A 139 10.86 0.90 10.13
N LEU A 140 10.30 1.80 9.31
CA LEU A 140 10.57 3.22 9.42
C LEU A 140 9.74 3.90 10.51
N THR A 141 8.45 3.60 10.57
CA THR A 141 7.52 4.34 11.44
C THR A 141 7.45 3.77 12.84
N TYR A 142 7.76 2.49 13.04
CA TYR A 142 7.69 1.82 14.32
C TYR A 142 9.08 1.44 14.84
N SER A 143 9.91 0.72 14.10
CA SER A 143 11.22 0.24 14.58
C SER A 143 12.24 1.37 14.75
N GLU A 144 12.50 2.13 13.68
CA GLU A 144 13.31 3.36 13.75
C GLU A 144 12.53 4.46 14.50
N GLY A 145 11.27 4.69 14.10
CA GLY A 145 10.42 5.72 14.67
C GLY A 145 10.95 7.13 14.42
N ILE A 146 10.26 8.13 14.98
CA ILE A 146 10.68 9.54 14.91
C ILE A 146 11.04 10.00 16.32
N PRO A 147 12.34 10.14 16.66
CA PRO A 147 12.73 10.60 17.98
C PRO A 147 12.27 12.04 18.20
N LEU A 148 11.68 12.31 19.36
CA LEU A 148 11.30 13.66 19.76
C LEU A 148 12.56 14.44 20.11
N ALA A 149 12.78 15.57 19.43
CA ALA A 149 13.97 16.38 19.60
C ALA A 149 13.96 17.11 20.95
N THR A 150 14.67 16.56 21.95
CA THR A 150 14.81 17.19 23.28
C THR A 150 15.54 18.53 23.22
N SER A 151 16.39 18.74 22.21
CA SER A 151 17.02 20.03 21.90
C SER A 151 15.99 21.11 21.53
N CYS A 152 14.76 20.74 21.18
CA CYS A 152 13.64 21.66 21.03
C CYS A 152 12.97 22.03 22.36
N GLY A 153 13.52 21.58 23.49
CA GLY A 153 12.92 21.75 24.81
C GLY A 153 11.71 20.85 25.07
N ILE A 154 11.43 19.89 24.20
CA ILE A 154 10.32 18.94 24.37
C ILE A 154 10.63 18.01 25.54
N ASP A 155 9.70 17.90 26.49
CA ASP A 155 9.73 16.87 27.53
C ASP A 155 9.03 15.58 27.04
N PRO A 156 9.77 14.52 26.68
CA PRO A 156 9.19 13.34 26.08
C PRO A 156 8.31 12.54 27.04
N GLN A 157 8.44 12.74 28.36
CA GLN A 157 7.64 12.04 29.38
C GLN A 157 6.25 12.64 29.53
N ASN A 158 6.09 13.92 29.18
CA ASN A 158 4.83 14.66 29.25
C ASN A 158 4.28 14.98 27.86
N THR A 159 4.55 14.11 26.89
CA THR A 159 4.09 14.25 25.53
C THR A 159 2.93 13.30 25.25
N GLU A 160 1.87 13.82 24.63
CA GLU A 160 0.68 13.07 24.25
C GLU A 160 0.24 13.38 22.81
N ILE A 161 -0.32 12.38 22.14
CA ILE A 161 -0.96 12.52 20.83
C ILE A 161 -2.46 12.62 21.05
N LEU A 162 -3.07 13.68 20.56
CA LEU A 162 -4.48 13.95 20.67
C LEU A 162 -5.14 13.69 19.32
N ILE A 163 -5.98 12.67 19.22
CA ILE A 163 -6.68 12.34 17.98
C ILE A 163 -8.18 12.48 18.23
N GLY A 164 -8.80 13.40 17.51
CA GLY A 164 -10.24 13.60 17.51
C GLY A 164 -10.78 13.64 16.09
N GLU A 165 -12.10 13.72 15.96
CA GLU A 165 -12.79 13.80 14.67
C GLU A 165 -12.25 14.96 13.80
N GLY A 166 -11.58 14.61 12.71
CA GLY A 166 -10.92 15.54 11.79
C GLY A 166 -9.74 16.32 12.38
N ARG A 167 -9.23 15.95 13.56
CA ARG A 167 -8.17 16.67 14.27
C ARG A 167 -7.07 15.73 14.74
N LEU A 168 -5.84 16.10 14.40
CA LEU A 168 -4.63 15.52 14.97
C LEU A 168 -3.88 16.63 15.70
N GLY A 169 -3.57 16.39 16.96
CA GLY A 169 -2.87 17.30 17.85
C GLY A 169 -1.71 16.60 18.54
N PHE A 170 -0.76 17.41 18.95
CA PHE A 170 0.41 16.99 19.70
C PHE A 170 0.51 17.93 20.91
N SER A 171 0.49 17.37 22.11
CA SER A 171 0.58 18.11 23.37
C SER A 171 1.90 17.76 24.04
N THR A 172 2.64 18.76 24.49
CA THR A 172 3.89 18.56 25.23
C THR A 172 4.14 19.72 26.17
N ILE A 173 4.93 19.47 27.21
CA ILE A 173 5.56 20.52 27.99
C ILE A 173 6.85 20.96 27.27
N LEU A 174 7.08 22.27 27.23
CA LEU A 174 8.30 22.87 26.67
C LEU A 174 9.15 23.49 27.78
N ASN A 175 10.37 22.98 27.93
CA ASN A 175 11.41 23.59 28.75
C ASN A 175 12.28 24.52 27.89
N LEU A 176 12.04 25.83 28.03
CA LEU A 176 12.76 26.85 27.26
C LEU A 176 14.24 26.96 27.64
N HIS A 177 14.66 26.47 28.80
CA HIS A 177 16.08 26.48 29.19
C HIS A 177 16.92 25.45 28.42
N SER A 178 16.29 24.39 27.92
CA SER A 178 16.92 23.36 27.09
C SER A 178 16.67 23.55 25.59
N LEU A 179 16.08 24.69 25.19
CA LEU A 179 15.83 25.01 23.78
C LEU A 179 17.12 25.51 23.12
N GLU A 180 17.67 24.69 22.25
CA GLU A 180 18.80 25.02 21.38
C GLU A 180 18.30 25.13 19.93
N SER A 181 17.92 26.34 19.50
CA SER A 181 17.20 26.55 18.23
C SER A 181 17.89 25.97 16.99
N GLU A 182 19.20 26.15 16.84
CA GLU A 182 19.96 25.60 15.71
C GLU A 182 20.05 24.07 15.75
N GLN A 183 20.23 23.50 16.94
CA GLN A 183 20.34 22.07 17.12
C GLN A 183 18.97 21.39 16.96
N CYS A 184 17.92 21.99 17.52
CA CYS A 184 16.53 21.59 17.32
C CYS A 184 16.17 21.46 15.83
N LEU A 185 16.51 22.46 15.01
CA LEU A 185 16.25 22.41 13.57
C LEU A 185 17.03 21.28 12.86
N LYS A 186 18.26 20.99 13.31
CA LYS A 186 19.06 19.89 12.77
C LYS A 186 18.48 18.54 13.18
N ASP A 187 18.13 18.38 14.45
CA ASP A 187 17.57 17.15 15.03
C ASP A 187 16.20 16.84 14.44
N LEU A 188 15.33 17.85 14.27
CA LEU A 188 14.05 17.66 13.59
C LEU A 188 14.22 17.18 12.15
N LYS A 189 15.20 17.73 11.41
CA LYS A 189 15.48 17.31 10.03
C LYS A 189 16.07 15.90 9.94
N SER A 190 16.95 15.54 10.87
CA SER A 190 17.59 14.21 10.89
C SER A 190 16.65 13.11 11.40
N ALA A 191 15.67 13.47 12.25
CA ALA A 191 14.66 12.56 12.78
C ALA A 191 13.58 12.17 11.75
N LEU A 192 13.41 12.94 10.67
CA LEU A 192 12.42 12.62 9.65
C LEU A 192 12.79 11.32 8.91
N PRO A 193 11.84 10.39 8.71
CA PRO A 193 12.11 9.14 8.01
C PRO A 193 12.62 9.40 6.61
N ASN A 194 13.73 8.75 6.23
CA ASN A 194 14.23 8.81 4.87
C ASN A 194 13.43 7.85 3.98
N THR A 195 12.54 8.40 3.16
CA THR A 195 11.71 7.63 2.22
C THR A 195 12.52 6.84 1.19
N ALA A 196 13.77 7.18 0.94
CA ALA A 196 14.67 6.40 0.08
C ALA A 196 15.03 5.02 0.66
N LYS A 197 14.78 4.79 1.96
CA LYS A 197 14.93 3.47 2.60
C LYS A 197 13.72 2.55 2.36
N LEU A 198 12.57 3.07 1.90
CA LEU A 198 11.42 2.25 1.55
C LEU A 198 11.69 1.49 0.26
N PHE A 199 11.52 0.16 0.28
CA PHE A 199 11.72 -0.72 -0.87
C PHE A 199 13.12 -0.55 -1.51
N PRO A 200 14.20 -0.88 -0.77
CA PRO A 200 15.55 -0.84 -1.30
C PRO A 200 15.65 -1.69 -2.57
N LYS A 201 16.29 -1.14 -3.61
CA LYS A 201 16.45 -1.76 -4.92
C LYS A 201 17.27 -3.05 -4.87
#